data_AF-A0A662TDP3-F1
#
_entry.id   AF-A0A662TDP3-F1
#
_cell.length_a   1.000
_cell.length_b   1.000
_cell.length_c   1.000
_cell.angle_alpha   90.00
_cell.angle_beta   90.00
_cell.angle_gamma   90.00
#
_symmetry.space_group_name_H-M   'P 1'
#
loop_
_entity.id
_entity.type
_entity.pdbx_description
1 polymer ?
#
loop_
_entity_poly.entity_id
_entity_poly.type
_entity_poly.pdbx_seq_one_letter_code
_entity_poly.pdbx_strand_id
1 'polypeptide(L)'
;MEELERLKERLRRKVVVDEDLEFLKRVDLLSDFIKLDPESGPIMEHVENRLNQRERILFYLFCVKAGRVLDLWDRETACVEEIADKLGLKEKVVHARVSELMKRGLVVNVGAEKAMYKITNYGVLKVAEEVLGKLRR
;
A
#
# COMPACT_ATOMS: atom_id res chain seq x y z
N MET A 1 -27.67 30.18 10.05
CA MET A 1 -26.35 30.03 9.39
C MET A 1 -25.23 29.75 10.39
N GLU A 2 -25.20 30.39 11.57
CA GLU A 2 -24.14 30.21 12.57
C GLU A 2 -24.05 28.80 13.18
N GLU A 3 -25.19 28.14 13.42
CA GLU A 3 -25.23 26.78 14.00
C GLU A 3 -24.67 25.70 13.06
N LEU A 4 -24.92 25.84 11.75
CA LEU A 4 -24.37 24.95 10.73
C LEU A 4 -22.85 25.05 10.65
N GLU A 5 -22.30 26.26 10.70
CA GLU A 5 -20.85 26.46 10.69
C GLU A 5 -20.18 25.93 11.97
N ARG A 6 -20.80 26.13 13.14
CA ARG A 6 -20.33 25.51 14.39
C ARG A 6 -20.35 23.98 14.32
N LEU A 7 -21.38 23.38 13.69
CA LEU A 7 -21.46 21.94 13.50
C LEU A 7 -20.37 21.43 12.54
N LYS A 8 -20.16 22.10 11.41
CA LYS A 8 -19.10 21.76 10.45
C LYS A 8 -17.72 21.83 11.08
N GLU A 9 -17.43 22.88 11.85
CA GLU A 9 -16.14 23.04 12.54
C GLU A 9 -15.93 21.96 13.60
N ARG A 10 -16.98 21.62 14.36
CA ARG A 10 -16.92 20.53 15.34
C ARG A 10 -16.68 19.16 14.66
N LEU A 11 -17.32 18.91 13.53
CA LEU A 11 -17.14 17.67 12.76
C LEU A 11 -15.75 17.61 12.11
N ARG A 12 -15.23 18.74 11.59
CA ARG A 12 -13.86 18.82 11.08
C ARG A 12 -12.85 18.35 12.13
N ARG A 13 -12.92 18.90 13.34
CA ARG A 13 -11.97 18.54 14.41
C ARG A 13 -12.07 17.10 14.91
N LYS A 14 -13.25 16.48 14.80
CA LYS A 14 -13.52 15.15 15.37
C LYS A 14 -13.42 14.01 14.37
N VAL A 15 -13.69 14.29 13.09
CA VAL A 15 -13.96 13.26 12.08
C VAL A 15 -13.07 13.43 10.85
N VAL A 16 -12.52 14.63 10.60
CA VAL A 16 -11.53 14.77 9.53
C VAL A 16 -10.22 14.20 10.04
N VAL A 17 -9.77 13.18 9.32
CA VAL A 17 -8.51 12.50 9.54
C VAL A 17 -7.61 12.90 8.39
N ASP A 18 -6.40 13.30 8.72
CA ASP A 18 -5.34 13.45 7.73
C ASP A 18 -4.95 12.04 7.26
N GLU A 19 -5.39 11.69 6.04
CA GLU A 19 -5.18 10.35 5.48
C GLU A 19 -3.69 10.03 5.30
N ASP A 20 -2.88 11.03 4.94
CA ASP A 20 -1.44 10.85 4.73
C ASP A 20 -0.73 10.67 6.07
N LEU A 21 -1.06 11.46 7.09
CA LEU A 21 -0.53 11.28 8.44
C LEU A 21 -0.86 9.89 8.99
N GLU A 22 -2.11 9.44 8.85
CA GLU A 22 -2.53 8.11 9.30
C GLU A 22 -1.84 6.98 8.53
N PHE A 23 -1.66 7.17 7.22
CA PHE A 23 -0.91 6.24 6.40
C PHE A 23 0.56 6.19 6.84
N LEU A 24 1.21 7.34 7.07
CA LEU A 24 2.60 7.41 7.53
C LEU A 24 2.81 6.78 8.91
N LYS A 25 1.86 6.90 9.84
CA LYS A 25 1.91 6.16 11.11
C LYS A 25 1.95 4.64 10.90
N ARG A 26 1.30 4.13 9.85
CA ARG A 26 1.37 2.69 9.51
C ARG A 26 2.70 2.32 8.85
N VAL A 27 3.27 3.23 8.06
CA VAL A 27 4.62 3.08 7.50
C VAL A 27 5.65 2.98 8.62
N ASP A 28 5.56 3.86 9.62
CA ASP A 28 6.42 3.87 10.82
C ASP A 28 6.38 2.53 11.57
N LEU A 29 5.20 1.91 11.75
CA LEU A 29 5.07 0.59 12.38
C LEU A 29 5.78 -0.54 11.63
N LEU A 30 6.05 -0.36 10.34
CA LEU A 30 6.63 -1.33 9.41
C LEU A 30 8.06 -0.92 8.98
N SER A 31 8.63 0.15 9.53
CA SER A 31 9.92 0.71 9.10
C SER A 31 11.08 -0.28 9.18
N ASP A 32 11.04 -1.22 10.14
CA ASP A 32 12.07 -2.25 10.31
C ASP A 32 12.11 -3.27 9.15
N PHE A 33 11.09 -3.28 8.29
CA PHE A 33 10.94 -4.22 7.18
C PHE A 33 10.94 -3.55 5.81
N ILE A 34 11.11 -2.22 5.76
CA ILE A 34 11.01 -1.42 4.55
C ILE A 34 12.20 -0.48 4.46
N LYS A 35 12.90 -0.54 3.33
CA LYS A 35 13.78 0.53 2.87
C LYS A 35 13.22 1.08 1.58
N LEU A 36 13.19 2.40 1.44
CA LEU A 36 12.75 3.08 0.22
C LEU A 36 13.96 3.74 -0.41
N ASP A 37 14.38 3.24 -1.57
CA ASP A 37 15.49 3.81 -2.31
C ASP A 37 14.95 4.65 -3.47
N PRO A 38 15.29 5.95 -3.56
CA PRO A 38 14.74 6.84 -4.59
C PRO A 38 14.94 6.32 -6.02
N GLU A 39 16.05 5.64 -6.30
CA GLU A 39 16.41 5.17 -7.65
C GLU A 39 15.87 3.77 -7.96
N SER A 40 16.00 2.85 -6.99
CA SER A 40 15.75 1.43 -7.19
C SER A 40 14.40 0.95 -6.63
N GLY A 41 13.62 1.81 -5.99
CA GLY A 41 12.29 1.48 -5.50
C GLY A 41 12.27 0.91 -4.09
N PRO A 42 11.15 0.28 -3.67
CA PRO A 42 11.04 -0.29 -2.34
C PRO A 42 11.81 -1.61 -2.21
N ILE A 43 12.51 -1.76 -1.10
CA ILE A 43 13.23 -2.96 -0.68
C ILE A 43 12.53 -3.48 0.59
N MET A 44 12.01 -4.70 0.53
CA MET A 44 11.32 -5.33 1.65
C MET A 44 12.26 -6.33 2.34
N GLU A 45 12.58 -6.08 3.61
CA GLU A 45 13.52 -6.89 4.37
C GLU A 45 12.81 -7.95 5.21
N HIS A 46 13.38 -9.17 5.26
CA HIS A 46 12.90 -10.29 6.09
C HIS A 46 11.44 -10.74 5.82
N VAL A 47 10.90 -10.48 4.62
CA VAL A 47 9.49 -10.78 4.31
C VAL A 47 9.24 -12.16 3.70
N GLU A 48 10.22 -12.74 3.01
CA GLU A 48 9.98 -13.88 2.09
C GLU A 48 9.51 -15.15 2.81
N ASN A 49 10.02 -15.39 4.02
CA ASN A 49 9.65 -16.54 4.84
C ASN A 49 8.45 -16.28 5.76
N ARG A 50 7.97 -15.03 5.84
CA ARG A 50 6.89 -14.61 6.74
C ARG A 50 5.58 -14.31 6.02
N LEU A 51 5.66 -13.89 4.75
CA LEU A 51 4.52 -13.48 3.95
C LEU A 51 4.34 -14.40 2.75
N ASN A 52 3.11 -14.83 2.49
CA ASN A 52 2.81 -15.54 1.25
C ASN A 52 2.86 -14.59 0.04
N GLN A 53 2.82 -15.14 -1.18
CA GLN A 53 2.93 -14.36 -2.42
C GLN A 53 1.92 -13.20 -2.51
N ARG A 54 0.69 -13.42 -2.05
CA ARG A 54 -0.36 -12.41 -2.07
C ARG A 54 -0.07 -11.28 -1.08
N GLU A 55 0.38 -11.62 0.11
CA GLU A 55 0.79 -10.66 1.14
C GLU A 55 2.03 -9.87 0.72
N ARG A 56 3.00 -10.50 0.08
CA ARG A 56 4.18 -9.81 -0.48
C ARG A 56 3.80 -8.79 -1.54
N ILE A 57 2.87 -9.13 -2.44
CA ILE A 57 2.36 -8.19 -3.46
C ILE A 57 1.60 -7.03 -2.82
N LEU A 58 0.73 -7.31 -1.85
CA LEU A 58 -0.02 -6.26 -1.14
C LEU A 58 0.94 -5.31 -0.40
N PHE A 59 1.95 -5.88 0.28
CA PHE A 59 2.94 -5.11 1.02
C PHE A 59 3.86 -4.30 0.10
N TYR A 60 4.23 -4.84 -1.06
CA TYR A 60 4.96 -4.10 -2.09
C TYR A 60 4.20 -2.85 -2.54
N LEU A 61 2.92 -2.98 -2.90
CA LEU A 61 2.09 -1.85 -3.32
C LEU A 61 1.88 -0.81 -2.20
N PHE A 62 1.85 -1.25 -0.95
CA PHE A 62 1.89 -0.36 0.21
C PHE A 62 3.19 0.46 0.26
N CYS A 63 4.34 -0.17 0.02
CA CYS A 63 5.63 0.51 -0.02
C CYS A 63 5.73 1.48 -1.22
N VAL A 64 5.17 1.14 -2.38
CA VAL A 64 5.09 2.05 -3.53
C VAL A 64 4.28 3.30 -3.18
N LYS A 65 3.11 3.14 -2.54
CA LYS A 65 2.34 4.28 -2.02
C LYS A 65 3.15 5.08 -0.99
N ALA A 66 3.96 4.41 -0.15
CA ALA A 66 4.80 5.09 0.83
C ALA A 66 5.84 6.01 0.19
N GLY A 67 6.54 5.56 -0.86
CA GLY A 67 7.46 6.44 -1.56
C GLY A 67 6.77 7.61 -2.25
N ARG A 68 5.53 7.45 -2.74
CA ARG A 68 4.75 8.59 -3.27
C ARG A 68 4.39 9.62 -2.20
N VAL A 69 3.92 9.18 -1.03
CA VAL A 69 3.51 10.06 0.08
C VAL A 69 4.72 10.76 0.70
N LEU A 70 5.90 10.13 0.65
CA LEU A 70 7.18 10.70 1.08
C LEU A 70 7.90 11.50 -0.02
N ASP A 71 7.22 11.78 -1.14
CA ASP A 71 7.76 12.53 -2.29
C ASP A 71 9.07 11.96 -2.87
N LEU A 72 9.30 10.66 -2.72
CA LEU A 72 10.45 9.95 -3.32
C LEU A 72 10.19 9.59 -4.78
N TRP A 73 8.93 9.31 -5.12
CA TRP A 73 8.50 8.94 -6.48
C TRP A 73 7.24 9.69 -6.87
N ASP A 74 7.05 9.92 -8.17
CA ASP A 74 5.88 10.60 -8.74
C ASP A 74 4.67 9.68 -8.95
N ARG A 75 4.79 8.40 -8.59
CA ARG A 75 3.79 7.34 -8.83
C ARG A 75 3.44 6.55 -7.57
N GLU A 76 2.19 6.11 -7.50
CA GLU A 76 1.67 5.17 -6.48
C GLU A 76 1.25 3.82 -7.08
N THR A 77 1.64 3.54 -8.33
CA THR A 77 1.22 2.36 -9.09
C THR A 77 2.41 1.52 -9.51
N ALA A 78 2.21 0.22 -9.71
CA ALA A 78 3.21 -0.69 -10.29
C ALA A 78 2.57 -1.63 -11.32
N CYS A 79 3.34 -1.99 -12.35
CA CYS A 79 2.90 -2.98 -13.34
C CYS A 79 3.25 -4.42 -12.92
N VAL A 80 2.72 -5.41 -13.64
CA VAL A 80 2.96 -6.84 -13.35
C VAL A 80 4.43 -7.19 -13.45
N GLU A 81 5.12 -6.67 -14.47
CA GLU A 81 6.51 -6.97 -14.77
C GLU A 81 7.42 -6.45 -13.66
N GLU A 82 7.16 -5.23 -13.19
CA GLU A 82 7.87 -4.64 -12.06
C GLU A 82 7.64 -5.43 -10.75
N ILE A 83 6.39 -5.79 -10.45
CA ILE A 83 6.06 -6.59 -9.26
C ILE A 83 6.72 -7.97 -9.35
N ALA A 84 6.73 -8.58 -10.53
CA ALA A 84 7.35 -9.89 -10.77
C ALA A 84 8.86 -9.84 -10.53
N ASP A 85 9.54 -8.84 -11.12
CA ASP A 85 10.97 -8.61 -10.96
C ASP A 85 11.35 -8.36 -9.48
N LYS A 86 10.71 -7.37 -8.84
CA LYS A 86 11.03 -6.97 -7.46
C LYS A 86 10.76 -8.06 -6.43
N LEU A 87 9.83 -8.97 -6.70
CA LEU A 87 9.47 -10.03 -5.76
C LEU A 87 10.06 -11.40 -6.12
N GLY A 88 10.80 -11.51 -7.23
CA GLY A 88 11.28 -12.79 -7.73
C GLY A 88 10.14 -13.77 -8.06
N LEU A 89 9.02 -13.26 -8.56
CA LEU A 89 7.83 -14.03 -8.90
C LEU A 89 7.68 -14.16 -10.43
N LYS A 90 6.97 -15.18 -10.89
CA LYS A 90 6.57 -15.27 -12.29
C LYS A 90 5.36 -14.35 -12.53
N GLU A 91 5.32 -13.63 -13.65
CA GLU A 91 4.21 -12.73 -13.99
C GLU A 91 2.83 -13.40 -13.90
N LYS A 92 2.70 -14.66 -14.37
CA LYS A 92 1.45 -15.43 -14.24
C LYS A 92 0.97 -15.60 -12.79
N VAL A 93 1.91 -15.70 -11.85
CA VAL A 93 1.62 -15.78 -10.42
C VAL A 93 1.15 -14.42 -9.92
N VAL A 94 1.84 -13.34 -10.31
CA VAL A 94 1.44 -11.97 -9.97
C VAL A 94 0.03 -11.69 -10.47
N HIS A 95 -0.29 -11.98 -11.73
CA HIS A 95 -1.65 -11.84 -12.28
C HIS A 95 -2.71 -12.56 -11.43
N ALA A 96 -2.47 -13.83 -11.09
CA ALA A 96 -3.42 -14.60 -10.29
C ALA A 96 -3.63 -13.98 -8.89
N ARG A 97 -2.54 -13.60 -8.21
CA ARG A 97 -2.60 -13.05 -6.85
C ARG A 97 -3.16 -11.63 -6.82
N VAL A 98 -2.86 -10.79 -7.81
CA VAL A 98 -3.45 -9.46 -7.96
C VAL A 98 -4.94 -9.57 -8.26
N SER A 99 -5.37 -10.51 -9.10
CA SER A 99 -6.80 -10.76 -9.34
C SER A 99 -7.54 -11.12 -8.04
N GLU A 100 -6.93 -11.94 -7.18
CA GLU A 100 -7.47 -12.25 -5.86
C GLU A 100 -7.55 -11.01 -4.95
N LEU A 101 -6.50 -10.18 -4.92
CA LEU A 101 -6.48 -8.93 -4.15
C LEU A 101 -7.54 -7.93 -4.64
N MET A 102 -7.75 -7.85 -5.95
CA MET A 102 -8.79 -7.03 -6.56
C MET A 102 -10.19 -7.51 -6.19
N LYS A 103 -10.45 -8.82 -6.25
CA LYS A 103 -11.73 -9.41 -5.81
C LYS A 103 -12.04 -9.11 -4.33
N ARG A 104 -11.00 -8.94 -3.50
CA ARG A 104 -11.11 -8.53 -2.09
C ARG A 104 -11.20 -7.01 -1.88
N GLY A 105 -11.10 -6.21 -2.95
CA GLY A 105 -11.12 -4.75 -2.88
C GLY A 105 -9.84 -4.11 -2.30
N LEU A 106 -8.75 -4.88 -2.20
CA LEU A 106 -7.49 -4.40 -1.59
C LEU A 106 -6.57 -3.69 -2.59
N VAL A 107 -6.73 -4.01 -3.87
CA VAL A 107 -5.95 -3.48 -4.99
C VAL A 107 -6.91 -3.11 -6.10
N VAL A 108 -6.58 -2.09 -6.89
CA VAL A 108 -7.33 -1.67 -8.07
C VAL A 108 -6.41 -1.51 -9.28
N ASN A 109 -6.90 -1.87 -10.46
CA ASN A 109 -6.24 -1.54 -11.72
C ASN A 109 -6.67 -0.13 -12.17
N VAL A 110 -5.71 0.76 -12.40
CA VAL A 110 -5.94 2.13 -12.85
C VAL A 110 -5.43 2.39 -14.26
N GLY A 111 -4.80 1.41 -14.90
CA GLY A 111 -4.32 1.53 -16.28
C GLY A 111 -5.36 1.05 -17.29
N ALA A 112 -5.67 1.89 -18.27
CA ALA A 112 -6.64 1.60 -19.33
C ALA A 112 -6.12 0.55 -20.34
N GLU A 113 -4.83 0.60 -20.68
CA GLU A 113 -4.21 -0.26 -21.70
C GLU A 113 -3.16 -1.21 -21.12
N LYS A 114 -2.25 -0.68 -20.29
CA LYS A 114 -1.29 -1.48 -19.52
C LYS A 114 -1.79 -1.61 -18.08
N ALA A 115 -1.89 -2.82 -17.57
CA ALA A 115 -2.36 -3.05 -16.21
C ALA A 115 -1.41 -2.40 -15.19
N MET A 116 -1.90 -1.38 -14.50
CA MET A 116 -1.18 -0.62 -13.48
C MET A 116 -1.96 -0.72 -12.19
N TYR A 117 -1.36 -1.28 -11.15
CA TYR A 117 -2.04 -1.59 -9.90
C TYR A 117 -1.64 -0.64 -8.80
N LYS A 118 -2.60 -0.21 -7.98
CA LYS A 118 -2.34 0.49 -6.71
C LYS A 118 -3.13 -0.12 -5.56
N ILE A 119 -2.61 0.05 -4.35
CA ILE A 119 -3.31 -0.32 -3.13
C ILE A 119 -4.48 0.64 -2.86
N THR A 120 -5.61 0.12 -2.40
CA THR A 120 -6.76 0.96 -1.98
C THR A 120 -6.59 1.42 -0.53
N ASN A 121 -7.37 2.41 -0.09
CA ASN A 121 -7.41 2.78 1.33
C ASN A 121 -7.84 1.60 2.23
N TYR A 122 -8.73 0.72 1.73
CA TYR A 122 -9.07 -0.52 2.42
C TYR A 122 -7.91 -1.52 2.45
N GLY A 123 -7.14 -1.62 1.36
CA GLY A 123 -5.89 -2.41 1.30
C GLY A 123 -4.87 -1.96 2.33
N VAL A 124 -4.66 -0.64 2.49
CA VAL A 124 -3.78 -0.05 3.51
C VAL A 124 -4.17 -0.50 4.91
N LEU A 125 -5.46 -0.47 5.25
CA LEU A 125 -5.94 -0.95 6.55
C LEU A 125 -5.62 -2.43 6.77
N LYS A 126 -5.76 -3.25 5.72
CA LYS A 126 -5.48 -4.69 5.78
C LYS A 126 -4.01 -5.04 5.85
N VAL A 127 -3.10 -4.19 5.38
CA VAL A 127 -1.65 -4.39 5.59
C VAL A 127 -1.33 -4.40 7.09
N ALA A 128 -1.86 -3.45 7.85
CA ALA A 128 -1.64 -3.42 9.30
C ALA A 128 -2.19 -4.67 10.03
N GLU A 129 -3.27 -5.27 9.53
CA GLU A 129 -3.84 -6.48 10.13
C GLU A 129 -3.13 -7.78 9.68
N GLU A 130 -2.90 -7.94 8.37
CA GLU A 130 -2.45 -9.20 7.76
C GLU A 130 -0.93 -9.32 7.70
N VAL A 131 -0.20 -8.20 7.61
CA VAL A 131 1.24 -8.17 7.39
C VAL A 131 1.98 -7.88 8.69
N LEU A 132 1.64 -6.78 9.39
CA LEU A 132 2.32 -6.39 10.62
C LEU A 132 2.32 -7.50 11.68
N GLY A 133 1.16 -8.15 11.86
CA GLY A 133 1.00 -9.24 12.82
C GLY A 133 1.82 -10.50 12.49
N LYS A 134 2.29 -10.66 11.25
CA LYS A 134 3.17 -11.75 10.83
C LYS A 134 4.64 -11.36 10.84
N LEU A 135 4.95 -10.10 10.52
CA LEU A 135 6.31 -9.60 10.52
C LEU A 135 6.87 -9.41 11.94
N ARG A 136 6.03 -9.12 12.93
CA ARG A 136 6.45 -8.99 14.34
C ARG A 136 6.56 -10.31 15.12
N ARG A 137 6.25 -11.46 14.50
CA ARG A 137 6.35 -12.79 15.13
C ARG A 137 7.70 -13.45 14.90
#